data_AF-A0A3M1G4U7-F1
#
_entry.id   AF-A0A3M1G4U7-F1
#
_cell.length_a   1.000
_cell.length_b   1.000
_cell.length_c   1.000
_cell.angle_alpha   90.00
_cell.angle_beta   90.00
_cell.angle_gamma   90.00
#
_symmetry.space_group_name_H-M   'P 1'
#
loop_
_entity.id
_entity.type
_entity.pdbx_description
1 polymer ?
#
loop_
_entity_poly.entity_id
_entity_poly.type
_entity_poly.pdbx_seq_one_letter_code
_entity_poly.pdbx_strand_id
1 'polypeptide(L)'
;MEPFLRNLAKKGVHIELSPVFKTPEEVLKGSPLFLDMVVHCRVLYDRDHFFQNYLQELKERLEKLGAKRLQRANAWYWVLKPDYKYPEVIEL
;
A
#
# COMPACT_ATOMS: atom_id res chain seq x y z
N MET A 1 2.46 27.20 -6.47
CA MET A 1 2.00 25.83 -6.80
C MET A 1 0.78 25.84 -7.71
N GLU A 2 -0.30 26.54 -7.35
CA GLU A 2 -1.56 26.57 -8.13
C GLU A 2 -1.43 27.06 -9.59
N PRO A 3 -0.65 28.11 -9.91
CA PRO A 3 -0.45 28.53 -11.30
C PRO A 3 0.26 27.47 -12.16
N PHE A 4 1.15 26.69 -11.56
CA PHE A 4 1.86 25.59 -12.21
C PHE A 4 0.93 24.43 -12.52
N LEU A 5 0.11 24.01 -11.54
CA LEU A 5 -0.90 22.96 -11.72
C LEU A 5 -1.94 23.35 -12.79
N ARG A 6 -2.40 24.62 -12.80
CA ARG A 6 -3.29 25.12 -13.85
C ARG A 6 -2.64 25.08 -15.25
N ASN A 7 -1.33 25.34 -15.36
CA ASN A 7 -0.63 25.24 -16.64
C ASN A 7 -0.57 23.79 -17.14
N LEU A 8 -0.31 22.83 -16.24
CA LEU A 8 -0.32 21.40 -16.55
C LEU A 8 -1.71 20.91 -16.97
N ALA A 9 -2.76 21.36 -16.29
CA ALA A 9 -4.14 21.03 -16.66
C ALA A 9 -4.49 21.50 -18.08
N LYS A 10 -4.04 22.70 -18.49
CA LYS A 10 -4.19 23.20 -19.87
C LYS A 10 -3.45 22.33 -20.91
N LYS A 11 -2.47 21.54 -20.48
CA LYS A 11 -1.73 20.57 -21.31
C LYS A 11 -2.29 19.15 -21.20
N GLY A 12 -3.46 18.97 -20.58
CA GLY A 12 -4.13 17.68 -20.40
C GLY A 12 -3.63 16.85 -19.21
N VAL A 13 -2.77 17.42 -18.36
CA VAL A 13 -2.27 16.74 -17.14
C VAL A 13 -3.03 17.25 -15.94
N HIS A 14 -4.03 16.48 -15.50
CA HIS A 14 -4.84 16.77 -14.33
C HIS A 14 -4.28 16.05 -13.11
N ILE A 15 -3.81 16.82 -12.12
CA ILE A 15 -3.25 16.30 -10.88
C ILE A 15 -4.26 16.58 -9.78
N GLU A 16 -4.78 15.52 -9.18
CA GLU A 16 -5.66 15.60 -8.01
C GLU A 16 -5.11 14.74 -6.88
N LEU A 17 -5.44 15.11 -5.65
CA LEU A 17 -5.15 14.31 -4.47
C LEU A 17 -6.40 13.52 -4.12
N SER A 18 -6.25 12.21 -3.91
CA SER A 18 -7.28 11.34 -3.36
C SER A 18 -6.85 10.91 -1.95
N PRO A 19 -7.11 11.72 -0.92
CA PRO A 19 -6.65 11.43 0.44
C PRO A 19 -7.41 10.24 1.02
N VAL A 20 -6.68 9.35 1.69
CA VAL A 20 -7.24 8.25 2.48
C VAL A 20 -6.96 8.54 3.95
N PHE A 21 -8.01 8.88 4.69
CA PHE A 21 -7.92 9.13 6.12
C PHE A 21 -8.12 7.83 6.90
N LYS A 22 -7.24 7.57 7.87
CA LYS A 22 -7.28 6.41 8.76
C LYS A 22 -6.88 6.81 10.17
N THR A 23 -7.60 6.31 11.17
CA THR A 23 -7.12 6.35 12.56
C THR A 23 -6.07 5.25 12.80
N PRO A 24 -5.22 5.35 13.84
CA PRO A 24 -4.30 4.26 14.20
C PRO A 24 -5.01 2.92 14.37
N GLU A 25 -6.20 2.91 15.00
CA GLU A 25 -6.99 1.68 15.20
C GLU A 25 -7.47 1.08 13.87
N GLU A 26 -7.79 1.91 12.87
CA GLU A 26 -8.14 1.44 11.53
C GLU A 26 -6.93 0.93 10.75
N VAL A 27 -5.74 1.53 10.95
CA VAL A 27 -4.48 1.04 10.37
C VAL A 27 -4.17 -0.35 10.92
N LEU A 28 -4.29 -0.54 12.23
CA LEU A 28 -3.99 -1.80 12.91
C LEU A 28 -4.94 -2.94 12.49
N LYS A 29 -6.15 -2.64 12.01
CA LYS A 29 -7.05 -3.63 11.41
C LYS A 29 -6.61 -4.10 10.02
N GLY A 30 -5.69 -3.38 9.39
CA GLY A 30 -5.19 -3.67 8.06
C GLY A 30 -6.05 -3.14 6.92
N SER A 31 -5.45 -3.09 5.74
CA SER A 31 -6.09 -2.69 4.50
C SER A 31 -5.33 -3.29 3.31
N PRO A 32 -6.03 -3.79 2.27
CA PRO A 32 -5.37 -4.21 1.03
C PRO A 32 -4.47 -3.13 0.41
N LEU A 33 -4.80 -1.85 0.60
CA LEU A 33 -3.98 -0.73 0.16
C LEU A 33 -2.55 -0.80 0.70
N PHE A 34 -2.38 -1.27 1.94
CA PHE A 34 -1.08 -1.32 2.58
C PHE A 34 -0.12 -2.31 1.92
N LEU A 35 -0.64 -3.34 1.23
CA LEU A 35 0.19 -4.28 0.47
C LEU A 35 1.01 -3.56 -0.61
N ASP A 36 0.38 -2.66 -1.36
CA ASP A 36 1.08 -1.87 -2.38
C ASP A 36 1.96 -0.77 -1.75
N MET A 37 1.56 -0.23 -0.60
CA MET A 37 2.35 0.77 0.12
C MET A 37 3.67 0.21 0.64
N VAL A 38 3.74 -1.07 1.02
CA VAL A 38 5.01 -1.73 1.40
C VAL A 38 6.06 -1.67 0.27
N VAL A 39 5.63 -1.61 -1.00
CA VAL A 39 6.52 -1.61 -2.16
C VAL A 39 6.76 -0.20 -2.69
N HIS A 40 5.73 0.64 -2.76
CA HIS A 40 5.76 1.90 -3.51
C HIS A 40 5.62 3.16 -2.66
N CYS A 41 5.39 3.05 -1.35
CA CYS A 41 5.19 4.21 -0.50
C CYS A 41 6.51 4.92 -0.17
N ARG A 42 6.44 6.26 -0.10
CA ARG A 42 7.45 7.09 0.54
C ARG A 42 6.80 7.83 1.69
N VAL A 43 7.28 7.57 2.91
CA VAL A 43 6.86 8.29 4.11
C VAL A 43 7.48 9.70 4.08
N LEU A 44 6.63 10.72 4.10
CA LEU A 44 7.05 12.13 4.14
C LEU A 44 7.07 12.68 5.56
N TYR A 45 6.14 12.22 6.40
CA TYR A 45 6.02 12.57 7.80
C TYR A 45 5.29 11.44 8.52
N ASP A 46 5.84 11.01 9.65
CA ASP A 46 5.25 9.99 10.51
C ASP A 46 5.70 10.25 11.95
N ARG A 47 4.76 10.68 12.79
CA ARG A 47 5.07 11.00 14.19
C ARG A 47 5.21 9.69 14.95
N ASP A 48 6.26 9.60 15.77
CA ASP A 48 6.57 8.41 16.58
C ASP A 48 6.82 7.13 15.75
N HIS A 49 7.06 7.27 14.44
CA HIS A 49 7.28 6.18 13.49
C HIS A 49 6.17 5.12 13.46
N PHE A 50 4.93 5.49 13.81
CA PHE A 50 3.80 4.56 13.90
C PHE A 50 3.56 3.81 12.58
N PHE A 51 3.35 4.55 11.50
CA PHE A 51 2.95 3.95 10.23
C PHE A 51 4.12 3.24 9.53
N GLN A 52 5.32 3.77 9.66
CA GLN A 52 6.54 3.14 9.18
C GLN A 52 6.77 1.79 9.86
N ASN A 53 6.63 1.72 11.18
CA ASN A 53 6.77 0.46 11.93
C ASN A 53 5.69 -0.55 11.51
N TYR A 54 4.44 -0.10 11.38
CA TYR A 54 3.35 -0.93 10.87
C TYR A 54 3.65 -1.53 9.49
N LEU A 55 4.10 -0.71 8.52
CA LEU A 55 4.44 -1.19 7.17
C LEU A 55 5.63 -2.17 7.19
N GLN A 56 6.61 -1.94 8.07
CA GLN A 56 7.77 -2.83 8.23
C GLN A 56 7.34 -4.19 8.79
N GLU A 57 6.49 -4.22 9.83
CA GLU A 57 5.95 -5.47 10.38
C GLU A 57 5.11 -6.23 9.34
N LEU A 58 4.26 -5.52 8.59
CA LEU A 58 3.49 -6.11 7.50
C LEU A 58 4.40 -6.73 6.44
N LYS A 59 5.47 -6.03 6.05
CA LYS A 59 6.46 -6.54 5.10
C LYS A 59 7.09 -7.84 5.58
N GLU A 60 7.51 -7.90 6.84
CA GLU A 60 8.11 -9.09 7.43
C GLU A 60 7.14 -10.28 7.46
N ARG A 61 5.86 -10.03 7.74
CA ARG A 61 4.83 -11.09 7.70
C ARG A 61 4.61 -11.61 6.28
N LEU A 62 4.56 -10.71 5.29
CA LEU A 62 4.48 -11.08 3.88
C LEU A 62 5.69 -11.92 3.44
N GLU A 63 6.90 -11.53 3.85
CA GLU A 63 8.13 -12.30 3.56
C GLU A 63 8.10 -13.69 4.21
N LYS A 64 7.66 -13.80 5.47
CA LYS A 64 7.51 -15.09 6.18
C LYS A 64 6.50 -16.01 5.51
N LEU A 65 5.42 -15.46 4.94
CA LEU A 65 4.42 -16.22 4.17
C LEU A 65 4.90 -16.57 2.75
N GLY A 66 6.06 -16.08 2.33
CA GLY A 66 6.55 -16.22 0.97
C GLY A 66 5.68 -15.49 -0.05
N ALA A 67 5.00 -14.41 0.36
CA ALA A 67 4.08 -13.66 -0.47
C ALA A 67 4.78 -13.11 -1.72
N LYS A 68 4.06 -13.11 -2.85
CA LYS A 68 4.59 -12.66 -4.14
C LYS A 68 3.62 -11.69 -4.80
N ARG A 69 4.16 -10.57 -5.28
CA ARG A 69 3.44 -9.65 -6.17
C ARG A 69 3.70 -10.05 -7.61
N LEU A 70 2.65 -10.40 -8.35
CA LEU A 70 2.73 -10.87 -9.73
C LEU A 70 2.04 -9.89 -10.66
N GLN A 71 2.64 -9.67 -11.84
CA GLN A 71 2.02 -8.89 -12.91
C GLN A 71 1.25 -9.82 -13.83
N ARG A 72 0.01 -9.46 -14.16
CA ARG A 72 -0.79 -10.11 -15.19
C ARG A 72 -1.35 -9.06 -16.13
N ALA A 73 -0.87 -9.07 -17.37
CA ALA A 73 -1.16 -8.03 -18.37
C ALA A 73 -0.89 -6.63 -17.80
N ASN A 74 -1.92 -5.80 -17.67
CA ASN A 74 -1.86 -4.44 -17.16
C ASN A 74 -2.18 -4.32 -15.65
N ALA A 75 -2.33 -5.43 -14.93
CA ALA A 75 -2.68 -5.45 -13.52
C ALA A 75 -1.62 -6.14 -12.66
N TRP A 76 -1.62 -5.80 -11.37
CA TRP A 76 -0.82 -6.46 -10.34
C TRP A 76 -1.75 -7.14 -9.35
N TYR A 77 -1.33 -8.31 -8.84
CA TYR A 77 -2.04 -9.00 -7.78
C TYR A 77 -1.06 -9.65 -6.82
N TRP A 78 -1.52 -9.86 -5.58
CA TRP A 78 -0.76 -10.49 -4.54
C TRP A 78 -1.16 -11.96 -4.39
N VAL A 79 -0.17 -12.85 -4.37
CA VAL A 79 -0.29 -14.22 -3.87
C VAL A 79 0.28 -14.20 -2.47
N LEU A 80 -0.58 -14.19 -1.45
CA LEU A 80 -0.15 -14.00 -0.06
C LEU A 80 0.58 -15.22 0.52
N LYS A 81 0.16 -16.42 0.14
CA LYS A 81 0.78 -17.69 0.57
C LYS A 81 0.81 -18.67 -0.62
N PRO A 82 1.95 -18.88 -1.29
CA PRO A 82 2.02 -19.72 -2.49
C PRO A 82 1.70 -21.20 -2.28
N ASP A 83 1.91 -21.70 -1.06
CA ASP A 83 1.67 -23.09 -0.63
C ASP A 83 0.34 -23.24 0.12
N TYR A 84 -0.57 -22.27 -0.01
CA TYR A 84 -1.88 -22.27 0.63
C TYR A 84 -2.66 -23.58 0.38
N LYS A 85 -3.25 -24.12 1.45
CA LYS A 85 -4.13 -25.29 1.40
C LYS A 85 -5.49 -24.96 2.01
N TYR A 86 -6.58 -25.29 1.34
CA TYR A 86 -7.91 -25.15 1.93
C TYR A 86 -8.07 -26.10 3.14
N PRO A 87 -8.62 -25.68 4.29
CA PRO A 87 -9.28 -24.40 4.60
C PRO A 87 -8.43 -23.44 5.47
N GLU A 88 -7.13 -23.31 5.20
CA GLU A 88 -6.25 -22.42 5.98
C GLU A 88 -6.79 -20.98 6.03
N VAL A 89 -6.56 -20.30 7.14
CA VAL A 89 -6.79 -18.86 7.26
C VAL A 89 -5.44 -18.16 7.13
N ILE A 90 -5.38 -17.14 6.27
CA ILE A 90 -4.18 -16.32 6.11
C ILE A 90 -4.31 -15.13 7.04
N GLU A 91 -3.44 -15.06 8.04
CA GLU A 91 -3.34 -13.93 8.95
C GLU A 91 -2.14 -13.06 8.55
N LEU A 92 -2.39 -11.75 8.47
CA LEU A 92 -1.41 -10.71 8.13
C LEU A 92 -1.22 -9.75 9.28
#